data_AF-A0A164ESN6-F1
#
_entry.id   AF-A0A164ESN6-F1
#
_cell.length_a   1.000
_cell.length_b   1.000
_cell.length_c   1.000
_cell.angle_alpha   90.00
_cell.angle_beta   90.00
_cell.angle_gamma   90.00
#
_symmetry.space_group_name_H-M   'P 1'
#
loop_
_entity.id
_entity.type
_entity.pdbx_description
1 polymer ?
#
loop_
_entity_poly.entity_id
_entity_poly.type
_entity_poly.pdbx_seq_one_letter_code
_entity_poly.pdbx_strand_id
1 'polypeptide(L)'
;MSLTINSLSYERMCCLFNLAAFQSQVAAVQSQESDEGLKLAAKLLQSASGVFSYLKANVMGALQQEPTPDLNPEILATLSSLMLAEAQEIFVIKAISDKMKEAIIAKLASQCDEFYAETLKQMKHPTATSVWEKDWISKVTGKQLAYHAIAQYYQSRVCNGKKAIGEEIARLQDAIENFKAAQQRISEATAYQDYVNRAQKALTEAQKDNDFIYHERVPDVKILDPVGKAPLAKTLPITERLGASFKDLFEGLTPVVVHQAMAAWDVRKTEIINVEVGRMREANQMLNGTLASLNLPAALEESAGESLPQSLKDKARAVRQSGGIDIIKELIGNLPSLLESNKEILDEAERLLNEERPPITNM
;
A
#
# COMPACT_ATOMS: atom_id res chain seq x y z
N MET A 1 -11.46 -17.82 11.43
CA MET A 1 -11.23 -16.90 12.56
C MET A 1 -11.45 -15.50 12.03
N SER A 2 -12.40 -14.73 12.56
CA SER A 2 -12.66 -13.35 12.08
C SER A 2 -11.77 -12.39 12.86
N LEU A 3 -10.97 -11.59 12.15
CA LEU A 3 -10.13 -10.54 12.74
C LEU A 3 -10.80 -9.18 12.55
N THR A 4 -11.22 -8.56 13.66
CA THR A 4 -11.86 -7.23 13.66
C THR A 4 -10.93 -6.22 14.31
N ILE A 5 -10.53 -5.18 13.56
CA ILE A 5 -9.57 -4.15 14.00
C ILE A 5 -10.07 -2.78 13.58
N ASN A 6 -10.03 -1.82 14.49
CA ASN A 6 -10.33 -0.41 14.20
C ASN A 6 -9.10 0.30 13.61
N SER A 7 -8.65 -0.12 12.42
CA SER A 7 -7.48 0.43 11.75
C SER A 7 -7.73 0.64 10.26
N LEU A 8 -7.62 1.90 9.81
CA LEU A 8 -7.70 2.24 8.39
C LEU A 8 -6.56 1.60 7.58
N SER A 9 -5.38 1.44 8.19
CA SER A 9 -4.24 0.77 7.55
C SER A 9 -4.54 -0.69 7.28
N TYR A 10 -5.20 -1.39 8.22
CA TYR A 10 -5.62 -2.78 8.03
C TYR A 10 -6.66 -2.89 6.91
N GLU A 11 -7.69 -2.05 6.93
CA GLU A 11 -8.71 -1.99 5.87
C GLU A 11 -8.07 -1.81 4.49
N ARG A 12 -7.12 -0.87 4.37
CA ARG A 12 -6.37 -0.64 3.13
C ARG A 12 -5.62 -1.89 2.66
N MET A 13 -5.00 -2.65 3.56
CA MET A 13 -4.31 -3.89 3.19
C MET A 13 -5.29 -4.95 2.67
N CYS A 14 -6.45 -5.11 3.32
CA CYS A 14 -7.52 -6.00 2.87
C CYS A 14 -8.07 -5.61 1.50
N CYS A 15 -8.34 -4.33 1.26
CA CYS A 15 -8.78 -3.84 -0.06
C CYS A 15 -7.76 -4.13 -1.16
N LEU A 16 -6.47 -3.93 -0.86
CA LEU A 16 -5.39 -4.23 -1.80
C LEU A 16 -5.25 -5.74 -2.08
N PHE A 17 -5.41 -6.59 -1.07
CA PHE A 17 -5.44 -8.03 -1.26
C PHE A 17 -6.56 -8.44 -2.22
N ASN A 18 -7.77 -7.92 -1.98
CA ASN A 18 -8.92 -8.18 -2.84
C ASN A 18 -8.73 -7.64 -4.26
N LEU A 19 -8.07 -6.48 -4.42
CA LEU A 19 -7.69 -5.98 -5.74
C LEU A 19 -6.77 -6.95 -6.48
N ALA A 20 -5.73 -7.46 -5.83
CA ALA A 20 -4.81 -8.43 -6.43
C ALA A 20 -5.52 -9.75 -6.79
N ALA A 21 -6.37 -10.25 -5.89
CA ALA A 21 -7.18 -11.44 -6.12
C ALA A 21 -8.18 -11.25 -7.27
N PHE A 22 -8.80 -10.08 -7.39
CA PHE A 22 -9.70 -9.78 -8.51
C PHE A 22 -8.92 -9.67 -9.83
N GLN A 23 -7.75 -9.02 -9.82
CA GLN A 23 -6.88 -8.92 -10.99
C GLN A 23 -6.45 -10.31 -11.49
N SER A 24 -6.13 -11.25 -10.60
CA SER A 24 -5.78 -12.62 -10.98
C SER A 24 -6.96 -13.38 -11.57
N GLN A 25 -8.17 -13.24 -11.00
CA GLN A 25 -9.39 -13.85 -11.55
C GLN A 25 -9.71 -13.31 -12.95
N VAL A 26 -9.61 -11.99 -13.15
CA VAL A 26 -9.84 -11.38 -14.47
C VAL A 26 -8.80 -11.84 -15.48
N ALA A 27 -7.54 -11.99 -15.07
CA ALA A 27 -6.48 -12.53 -15.94
C ALA A 27 -6.75 -13.99 -16.34
N ALA A 28 -7.24 -14.82 -15.40
CA ALA A 28 -7.51 -16.24 -15.64
C ALA A 28 -8.63 -16.50 -16.65
N VAL A 29 -9.59 -15.57 -16.79
CA VAL A 29 -10.70 -15.70 -17.76
C VAL A 29 -10.42 -15.04 -19.11
N GLN A 30 -9.26 -14.40 -19.29
CA GLN A 30 -8.92 -13.81 -20.60
C GLN A 30 -8.73 -14.91 -21.65
N SER A 31 -9.19 -14.63 -22.88
CA SER A 31 -8.92 -15.53 -24.00
C SER A 31 -7.43 -15.55 -24.33
N GLN A 32 -6.86 -16.76 -24.37
CA GLN A 32 -5.47 -16.99 -24.77
C GLN A 32 -5.26 -16.86 -26.29
N GLU A 33 -6.34 -16.77 -27.07
CA GLU A 33 -6.29 -16.59 -28.53
C GLU A 33 -6.32 -15.11 -28.96
N SER A 34 -6.70 -14.21 -28.04
CA SER A 34 -6.76 -12.78 -28.30
C SER A 34 -5.49 -12.08 -27.84
N ASP A 35 -4.86 -11.33 -28.75
CA ASP A 35 -3.67 -10.53 -28.43
C ASP A 35 -3.95 -9.46 -27.36
N GLU A 36 -5.15 -8.88 -27.37
CA GLU A 36 -5.60 -7.95 -26.33
C GLU A 36 -5.80 -8.68 -24.99
N GLY A 37 -6.36 -9.89 -25.02
CA GLY A 37 -6.56 -10.74 -23.84
C GLY A 37 -5.23 -11.11 -23.18
N LEU A 38 -4.25 -11.58 -23.96
CA LEU A 38 -2.90 -11.90 -23.47
C LEU A 38 -2.21 -10.66 -22.89
N LYS A 39 -2.30 -9.50 -23.56
CA LYS A 39 -1.71 -8.25 -23.07
C LYS A 39 -2.34 -7.80 -21.75
N LEU A 40 -3.67 -7.90 -21.63
CA LEU A 40 -4.38 -7.56 -20.41
C LEU A 40 -4.05 -8.53 -19.27
N ALA A 41 -4.09 -9.85 -19.52
CA ALA A 41 -3.73 -10.87 -18.54
C ALA A 41 -2.30 -10.67 -17.99
N ALA A 42 -1.32 -10.50 -18.88
CA ALA A 42 0.07 -10.26 -18.47
C ALA A 42 0.20 -8.97 -17.63
N LYS A 43 -0.53 -7.90 -17.96
CA LYS A 43 -0.52 -6.66 -17.18
C LYS A 43 -1.13 -6.86 -15.79
N LEU A 44 -2.29 -7.53 -15.71
CA LEU A 44 -3.01 -7.75 -14.47
C LEU A 44 -2.24 -8.67 -13.52
N LEU A 45 -1.64 -9.75 -14.01
CA LEU A 45 -0.83 -10.67 -13.21
C LEU A 45 0.44 -9.99 -12.67
N GLN A 46 1.13 -9.19 -13.48
CA GLN A 46 2.29 -8.40 -13.03
C GLN A 46 1.91 -7.33 -12.00
N SER A 47 0.73 -6.72 -12.14
CA SER A 47 0.15 -5.81 -11.15
C SER A 47 -0.19 -6.53 -9.85
N ALA A 48 -0.86 -7.68 -9.92
CA ALA A 48 -1.22 -8.48 -8.75
C ALA A 48 0.03 -8.95 -7.99
N SER A 49 1.07 -9.42 -8.71
CA SER A 49 2.38 -9.73 -8.13
C SER A 49 2.95 -8.54 -7.36
N GLY A 50 2.85 -7.34 -7.95
CA GLY A 50 3.22 -6.06 -7.35
C GLY A 50 2.50 -5.74 -6.06
N VAL A 51 1.17 -5.86 -6.08
CA VAL A 51 0.32 -5.59 -4.91
C VAL A 51 0.63 -6.58 -3.79
N PHE A 52 0.76 -7.88 -4.05
CA PHE A 52 1.15 -8.86 -3.02
C PHE A 52 2.55 -8.59 -2.45
N SER A 53 3.50 -8.15 -3.29
CA SER A 53 4.84 -7.75 -2.83
C SER A 53 4.80 -6.52 -1.92
N TYR A 54 3.96 -5.53 -2.26
CA TYR A 54 3.73 -4.37 -1.42
C TYR A 54 3.09 -4.76 -0.08
N LEU A 55 2.07 -5.62 -0.10
CA LEU A 55 1.43 -6.12 1.12
C LEU A 55 2.44 -6.81 2.04
N LYS A 56 3.28 -7.71 1.50
CA LYS A 56 4.33 -8.40 2.25
C LYS A 56 5.23 -7.42 3.02
N ALA A 57 5.62 -6.31 2.38
CA ALA A 57 6.53 -5.34 2.98
C ALA A 57 5.88 -4.44 4.05
N ASN A 58 4.55 -4.25 4.02
CA ASN A 58 3.86 -3.25 4.82
C ASN A 58 2.87 -3.82 5.85
N VAL A 59 2.48 -5.09 5.72
CA VAL A 59 1.43 -5.71 6.55
C VAL A 59 1.79 -5.69 8.03
N MET A 60 3.05 -5.99 8.38
CA MET A 60 3.53 -6.01 9.77
C MET A 60 3.57 -4.61 10.41
N GLY A 61 3.74 -3.54 9.61
CA GLY A 61 3.69 -2.17 10.10
C GLY A 61 2.26 -1.63 10.24
N ALA A 62 1.32 -2.20 9.49
CA ALA A 62 -0.09 -1.81 9.51
C ALA A 62 -0.90 -2.48 10.64
N LEU A 63 -0.39 -3.59 11.19
CA LEU A 63 -1.03 -4.43 12.19
C LEU A 63 -0.27 -4.40 13.51
N GLN A 64 -1.01 -4.24 14.62
CA GLN A 64 -0.46 -4.33 15.98
C GLN A 64 -0.56 -5.75 16.58
N GLN A 65 -1.11 -6.69 15.82
CA GLN A 65 -1.33 -8.09 16.21
C GLN A 65 -1.06 -9.02 15.03
N GLU A 66 -1.07 -10.34 15.25
CA GLU A 66 -0.82 -11.30 14.18
C GLU A 66 -1.84 -11.17 13.04
N PRO A 67 -1.39 -11.15 11.77
CA PRO A 67 -2.27 -11.14 10.62
C PRO A 67 -3.06 -12.45 10.52
N THR A 68 -4.19 -12.39 9.80
CA THR A 68 -4.84 -13.61 9.31
C THR A 68 -3.91 -14.37 8.35
N PRO A 69 -4.08 -15.70 8.19
CA PRO A 69 -3.15 -16.51 7.40
C PRO A 69 -2.94 -16.05 5.96
N ASP A 70 -3.95 -15.49 5.32
CA ASP A 70 -3.90 -14.90 3.97
C ASP A 70 -2.99 -13.66 3.88
N LEU A 71 -2.91 -12.88 4.95
CA LEU A 71 -2.07 -11.68 5.08
C LEU A 71 -0.70 -11.97 5.71
N ASN A 72 -0.38 -13.24 5.98
CA ASN A 72 0.94 -13.62 6.44
C ASN A 72 2.01 -13.28 5.36
N PRO A 73 3.17 -12.69 5.73
CA PRO A 73 4.21 -12.29 4.78
C PRO A 73 4.74 -13.42 3.87
N GLU A 74 4.85 -14.65 4.38
CA GLU A 74 5.28 -15.81 3.60
C GLU A 74 4.22 -16.22 2.56
N ILE A 75 2.94 -16.15 2.90
CA ILE A 75 1.83 -16.39 1.96
C ILE A 75 1.80 -15.32 0.88
N LEU A 76 1.90 -14.05 1.27
CA LEU A 76 1.94 -12.92 0.33
C LEU A 76 3.15 -13.01 -0.62
N ALA A 77 4.31 -13.45 -0.12
CA ALA A 77 5.48 -13.72 -0.96
C ALA A 77 5.20 -14.81 -2.00
N THR A 78 4.54 -15.89 -1.57
CA THR A 78 4.22 -17.04 -2.43
C THR A 78 3.20 -16.65 -3.50
N LEU A 79 2.16 -15.89 -3.14
CA LEU A 79 1.17 -15.36 -4.09
C LEU A 79 1.83 -14.40 -5.08
N SER A 80 2.74 -13.53 -4.63
CA SER A 80 3.49 -12.62 -5.51
C SER A 80 4.33 -13.39 -6.53
N SER A 81 5.03 -14.45 -6.10
CA SER A 81 5.83 -15.32 -6.96
C SER A 81 4.97 -16.09 -7.96
N LEU A 82 3.82 -16.61 -7.52
CA LEU A 82 2.88 -17.33 -8.38
C LEU A 82 2.33 -16.44 -9.50
N MET A 83 1.88 -15.22 -9.16
CA MET A 83 1.38 -14.26 -10.16
C MET A 83 2.46 -13.88 -11.17
N LEU A 84 3.73 -13.82 -10.74
CA LEU A 84 4.87 -13.56 -11.63
C LEU A 84 5.14 -14.76 -12.57
N ALA A 85 5.04 -15.99 -12.05
CA ALA A 85 5.18 -17.21 -12.85
C ALA A 85 4.10 -17.31 -13.93
N GLU A 86 2.83 -17.05 -13.55
CA GLU A 86 1.71 -17.04 -14.49
C GLU A 86 1.84 -15.92 -15.54
N ALA A 87 2.33 -14.73 -15.15
CA ALA A 87 2.61 -13.67 -16.11
C ALA A 87 3.68 -14.08 -17.14
N GLN A 88 4.72 -14.79 -16.71
CA GLN A 88 5.75 -15.32 -17.62
C GLN A 88 5.15 -16.39 -18.54
N GLU A 89 4.24 -17.22 -18.05
CA GLU A 89 3.49 -18.20 -18.86
C GLU A 89 2.71 -17.52 -20.00
N ILE A 90 2.03 -16.40 -19.72
CA ILE A 90 1.34 -15.61 -20.75
C ILE A 90 2.31 -15.11 -21.84
N PHE A 91 3.52 -14.69 -21.47
CA PHE A 91 4.55 -14.30 -22.45
C PHE A 91 5.04 -15.48 -23.29
N VAL A 92 5.14 -16.69 -22.72
CA VAL A 92 5.47 -17.90 -23.47
C VAL A 92 4.36 -18.23 -24.47
N ILE A 93 3.10 -18.20 -24.05
CA ILE A 93 1.93 -18.43 -24.91
C ILE A 93 1.94 -17.43 -26.06
N LYS A 94 2.14 -16.14 -25.77
CA LYS A 94 2.24 -15.10 -26.81
C LYS A 94 3.40 -15.36 -27.77
N ALA A 95 4.59 -15.67 -27.28
CA ALA A 95 5.75 -15.93 -28.14
C ALA A 95 5.53 -17.13 -29.09
N ILE A 96 4.78 -18.14 -28.64
CA ILE A 96 4.39 -19.29 -29.46
C ILE A 96 3.35 -18.88 -30.51
N SER A 97 2.33 -18.12 -30.12
CA SER A 97 1.28 -17.60 -31.03
C SER A 97 1.88 -16.71 -32.13
N ASP A 98 2.82 -15.82 -31.75
CA ASP A 98 3.55 -14.92 -32.65
C ASP A 98 4.59 -15.65 -33.51
N LYS A 99 4.76 -16.98 -33.35
CA LYS A 99 5.75 -17.82 -34.04
C LYS A 99 7.17 -17.25 -33.96
N MET A 100 7.55 -16.78 -32.77
CA MET A 100 8.92 -16.32 -32.52
C MET A 100 9.93 -17.45 -32.73
N LYS A 101 11.22 -17.08 -32.86
CA LYS A 101 12.32 -18.05 -33.00
C LYS A 101 12.30 -19.07 -31.85
N GLU A 102 12.53 -20.34 -32.15
CA GLU A 102 12.46 -21.45 -31.19
C GLU A 102 13.42 -21.23 -30.01
N ALA A 103 14.60 -20.68 -30.27
CA ALA A 103 15.57 -20.34 -29.23
C ALA A 103 15.07 -19.27 -28.24
N ILE A 104 14.17 -18.37 -28.66
CA ILE A 104 13.57 -17.37 -27.76
C ILE A 104 12.49 -18.04 -26.91
N ILE A 105 11.62 -18.84 -27.54
CA ILE A 105 10.54 -19.56 -26.84
C ILE A 105 11.12 -20.50 -25.79
N ALA A 106 12.18 -21.25 -26.12
CA ALA A 106 12.88 -22.13 -25.18
C ALA A 106 13.38 -21.36 -23.95
N LYS A 107 13.96 -20.16 -24.14
CA LYS A 107 14.46 -19.33 -23.04
C LYS A 107 13.36 -18.74 -22.17
N LEU A 108 12.24 -18.34 -22.78
CA LEU A 108 11.07 -17.84 -22.05
C LEU A 108 10.42 -18.95 -21.21
N ALA A 109 10.28 -20.15 -21.78
CA ALA A 109 9.72 -21.32 -21.10
C ALA A 109 10.63 -21.82 -19.96
N SER A 110 11.95 -21.81 -20.17
CA SER A 110 12.92 -22.16 -19.11
C SER A 110 12.87 -21.19 -17.93
N GLN A 111 12.63 -19.89 -18.18
CA GLN A 111 12.40 -18.94 -17.10
C GLN A 111 11.06 -19.19 -16.37
N CYS A 112 10.03 -19.59 -17.10
CA CYS A 112 8.72 -19.92 -16.53
C CYS A 112 8.81 -21.15 -15.60
N ASP A 113 9.52 -22.19 -16.02
CA ASP A 113 9.89 -23.35 -15.19
C ASP A 113 10.57 -22.89 -13.89
N GLU A 114 11.60 -22.04 -13.97
CA GLU A 114 12.29 -21.55 -12.78
C GLU A 114 11.37 -20.76 -11.83
N PHE A 115 10.50 -19.88 -12.35
CA PHE A 115 9.56 -19.15 -11.50
C PHE A 115 8.56 -20.08 -10.81
N TYR A 116 8.07 -21.12 -11.50
CA TYR A 116 7.24 -22.13 -10.86
C TYR A 116 8.01 -22.98 -9.85
N ALA A 117 9.25 -23.36 -10.14
CA ALA A 117 10.11 -24.09 -9.21
C ALA A 117 10.35 -23.31 -7.93
N GLU A 118 10.61 -22.01 -8.03
CA GLU A 118 10.77 -21.13 -6.87
C GLU A 118 9.46 -20.96 -6.09
N THR A 119 8.34 -20.79 -6.80
CA THR A 119 7.00 -20.76 -6.18
C THR A 119 6.70 -22.05 -5.42
N LEU A 120 7.07 -23.22 -5.95
CA LEU A 120 6.86 -24.51 -5.29
C LEU A 120 7.69 -24.68 -4.02
N LYS A 121 8.92 -24.14 -3.98
CA LYS A 121 9.72 -24.14 -2.74
C LYS A 121 9.00 -23.35 -1.65
N GLN A 122 8.43 -22.20 -2.00
CA GLN A 122 7.69 -21.34 -1.07
C GLN A 122 6.37 -22.00 -0.64
N MET A 123 5.61 -22.59 -1.58
CA MET A 123 4.35 -23.29 -1.27
C MET A 123 4.53 -24.48 -0.32
N LYS A 124 5.64 -25.21 -0.43
CA LYS A 124 5.98 -26.37 0.41
C LYS A 124 6.59 -25.98 1.76
N HIS A 125 6.79 -24.69 2.02
CA HIS A 125 7.24 -24.24 3.33
C HIS A 125 6.18 -24.60 4.39
N PRO A 126 6.56 -25.05 5.61
CA PRO A 126 5.61 -25.45 6.65
C PRO A 126 4.55 -24.38 6.98
N THR A 127 4.96 -23.11 6.98
CA THR A 127 4.07 -21.94 7.20
C THR A 127 3.00 -21.79 6.11
N ALA A 128 3.30 -22.21 4.89
CA ALA A 128 2.43 -22.00 3.74
C ALA A 128 1.52 -23.20 3.43
N THR A 129 1.99 -24.42 3.75
CA THR A 129 1.37 -25.67 3.30
C THR A 129 -0.08 -25.84 3.77
N SER A 130 -0.44 -25.31 4.93
CA SER A 130 -1.79 -25.41 5.51
C SER A 130 -2.83 -24.47 4.89
N VAL A 131 -2.40 -23.48 4.11
CA VAL A 131 -3.27 -22.43 3.53
C VAL A 131 -3.78 -22.84 2.15
N TRP A 132 -3.03 -23.65 1.41
CA TRP A 132 -3.38 -24.05 0.05
C TRP A 132 -4.48 -25.13 0.04
N GLU A 133 -5.36 -25.10 -0.95
CA GLU A 133 -6.27 -26.22 -1.19
C GLU A 133 -5.48 -27.45 -1.67
N LYS A 134 -6.04 -28.64 -1.44
CA LYS A 134 -5.34 -29.93 -1.59
C LYS A 134 -4.64 -30.12 -2.96
N ASP A 135 -5.20 -29.56 -4.03
CA ASP A 135 -4.71 -29.80 -5.39
C ASP A 135 -3.76 -28.71 -5.91
N TRP A 136 -3.60 -27.59 -5.21
CA TRP A 136 -2.82 -26.45 -5.71
C TRP A 136 -1.35 -26.79 -5.93
N ILE A 137 -0.71 -27.43 -4.94
CA ILE A 137 0.69 -27.85 -5.07
C ILE A 137 0.86 -28.81 -6.25
N SER A 138 -0.11 -29.70 -6.48
CA SER A 138 -0.09 -30.63 -7.61
C SER A 138 -0.24 -29.90 -8.94
N LYS A 139 -1.21 -28.98 -9.07
CA LYS A 139 -1.42 -28.16 -10.26
C LYS A 139 -0.20 -27.31 -10.61
N VAL A 140 0.39 -26.62 -9.63
CA VAL A 140 1.60 -25.80 -9.84
C VAL A 140 2.80 -26.68 -10.19
N THR A 141 2.91 -27.88 -9.61
CA THR A 141 3.95 -28.85 -10.02
C THR A 141 3.75 -29.32 -11.45
N GLY A 142 2.50 -29.57 -11.85
CA GLY A 142 2.16 -29.92 -13.22
C GLY A 142 2.53 -28.82 -14.21
N LYS A 143 2.23 -27.55 -13.89
CA LYS A 143 2.64 -26.40 -14.70
C LYS A 143 4.17 -26.30 -14.80
N GLN A 144 4.89 -26.44 -13.70
CA GLN A 144 6.36 -26.44 -13.69
C GLN A 144 6.95 -27.47 -14.65
N LEU A 145 6.48 -28.72 -14.56
CA LEU A 145 6.89 -29.83 -15.44
C LEU A 145 6.51 -29.58 -16.91
N ALA A 146 5.33 -29.02 -17.17
CA ALA A 146 4.89 -28.69 -18.52
C ALA A 146 5.78 -27.61 -19.16
N TYR A 147 6.12 -26.55 -18.43
CA TYR A 147 7.01 -25.50 -18.95
C TYR A 147 8.47 -25.95 -19.07
N HIS A 148 8.93 -26.86 -18.21
CA HIS A 148 10.19 -27.58 -18.41
C HIS A 148 10.17 -28.34 -19.75
N ALA A 149 9.13 -29.14 -19.99
CA ALA A 149 8.98 -29.91 -21.22
C ALA A 149 8.86 -29.02 -22.47
N ILE A 150 8.14 -27.89 -22.40
CA ILE A 150 8.06 -26.91 -23.48
C ILE A 150 9.45 -26.33 -23.79
N ALA A 151 10.23 -25.98 -22.76
CA ALA A 151 11.59 -25.47 -22.96
C ALA A 151 12.48 -26.49 -23.68
N GLN A 152 12.43 -27.75 -23.26
CA GLN A 152 13.20 -28.85 -23.88
C GLN A 152 12.73 -29.15 -25.30
N TYR A 153 11.42 -29.16 -25.56
CA TYR A 153 10.86 -29.33 -26.90
C TYR A 153 11.36 -28.25 -27.84
N TYR A 154 11.24 -26.96 -27.50
CA TYR A 154 11.73 -25.90 -28.39
C TYR A 154 13.26 -25.88 -28.50
N GLN A 155 13.99 -26.24 -27.44
CA GLN A 155 15.45 -26.38 -27.54
C GLN A 155 15.84 -27.54 -28.47
N SER A 156 15.12 -28.66 -28.48
CA SER A 156 15.35 -29.77 -29.42
C SER A 156 15.20 -29.31 -30.88
N ARG A 157 14.23 -28.42 -31.16
CA ARG A 157 14.06 -27.81 -32.49
C ARG A 157 15.24 -26.93 -32.89
N VAL A 158 15.88 -26.26 -31.93
CA VAL A 158 17.13 -25.52 -32.17
C VAL A 158 18.28 -26.48 -32.49
N CYS A 159 18.38 -27.62 -31.80
CA CYS A 159 19.37 -28.66 -32.07
C CYS A 159 19.18 -29.28 -33.46
N ASN A 160 17.93 -29.54 -33.86
CA ASN A 160 17.57 -29.99 -35.22
C ASN A 160 18.09 -29.02 -36.29
N GLY A 161 17.83 -27.71 -36.11
CA GLY A 161 18.33 -26.68 -37.02
C GLY A 161 19.87 -26.60 -37.11
N LYS A 162 20.58 -27.08 -36.08
CA LYS A 162 22.05 -27.20 -36.04
C LYS A 162 22.56 -28.58 -36.47
N LYS A 163 21.68 -29.52 -36.80
CA LYS A 163 21.98 -30.93 -37.08
C LYS A 163 22.66 -31.66 -35.91
N ALA A 164 22.35 -31.29 -34.67
CA ALA A 164 22.80 -32.00 -33.46
C ALA A 164 21.71 -33.00 -33.05
N ILE A 165 21.66 -34.14 -33.74
CA ILE A 165 20.54 -35.09 -33.68
C ILE A 165 20.55 -35.90 -32.38
N GLY A 166 21.73 -36.26 -31.87
CA GLY A 166 21.86 -36.95 -30.59
C GLY A 166 21.27 -36.12 -29.44
N GLU A 167 21.59 -34.82 -29.40
CA GLU A 167 21.04 -33.88 -28.41
C GLU A 167 19.53 -33.64 -28.62
N GLU A 168 19.08 -33.53 -29.86
CA GLU A 168 17.65 -33.42 -30.18
C GLU A 168 16.84 -34.59 -29.60
N ILE A 169 17.29 -35.84 -29.82
CA ILE A 169 16.62 -37.04 -29.31
C ILE A 169 16.57 -37.03 -27.77
N ALA A 170 17.69 -36.71 -27.11
CA ALA A 170 17.77 -36.68 -25.65
C ALA A 170 16.77 -35.65 -25.06
N ARG A 171 16.71 -34.44 -25.64
CA ARG A 171 15.77 -33.40 -25.20
C ARG A 171 14.31 -33.74 -25.48
N LEU A 172 14.02 -34.42 -26.59
CA LEU A 172 12.66 -34.86 -26.91
C LEU A 172 12.17 -35.98 -25.98
N GLN A 173 13.04 -36.92 -25.61
CA GLN A 173 12.72 -37.95 -24.61
C GLN A 173 12.39 -37.33 -23.25
N ASP A 174 13.22 -36.39 -22.78
CA ASP A 174 13.00 -35.64 -21.55
C ASP A 174 11.69 -34.84 -21.57
N ALA A 175 11.40 -34.16 -22.69
CA ALA A 175 10.16 -33.41 -22.86
C ALA A 175 8.92 -34.31 -22.75
N ILE A 176 8.92 -35.48 -23.41
CA ILE A 176 7.77 -36.40 -23.39
C ILE A 176 7.55 -36.98 -21.99
N GLU A 177 8.61 -37.34 -21.26
CA GLU A 177 8.52 -37.82 -19.89
C GLU A 177 7.90 -36.74 -18.98
N ASN A 178 8.41 -35.51 -19.05
CA ASN A 178 7.92 -34.40 -18.24
C ASN A 178 6.48 -33.98 -18.61
N PHE A 179 6.08 -34.02 -19.88
CA PHE A 179 4.67 -33.78 -20.25
C PHE A 179 3.72 -34.82 -19.66
N LYS A 180 4.09 -36.12 -19.71
CA LYS A 180 3.27 -37.18 -19.10
C LYS A 180 3.19 -37.02 -17.58
N ALA A 181 4.29 -36.67 -16.93
CA ALA A 181 4.31 -36.37 -15.51
C ALA A 181 3.44 -35.14 -15.18
N ALA A 182 3.45 -34.11 -16.04
CA ALA A 182 2.59 -32.94 -15.89
C ALA A 182 1.10 -33.29 -15.95
N GLN A 183 0.68 -34.09 -16.94
CA GLN A 183 -0.71 -34.56 -17.08
C GLN A 183 -1.21 -35.30 -15.82
N GLN A 184 -0.36 -36.16 -15.25
CA GLN A 184 -0.67 -36.88 -14.01
C GLN A 184 -0.85 -35.93 -12.81
N ARG A 185 -0.04 -34.87 -12.72
CA ARG A 185 -0.10 -33.90 -11.61
C ARG A 185 -1.27 -32.92 -11.71
N ILE A 186 -1.66 -32.54 -12.93
CA ILE A 186 -2.82 -31.66 -13.18
C ILE A 186 -4.14 -32.43 -13.02
N SER A 187 -4.09 -33.77 -13.03
CA SER A 187 -5.28 -34.64 -13.05
C SER A 187 -6.15 -34.41 -14.29
N GLU A 188 -5.52 -34.03 -15.41
CA GLU A 188 -6.17 -33.78 -16.70
C GLU A 188 -5.37 -34.46 -17.81
N ALA A 189 -5.88 -35.58 -18.32
CA ALA A 189 -5.18 -36.40 -19.32
C ALA A 189 -5.01 -35.67 -20.67
N THR A 190 -5.85 -34.69 -20.97
CA THR A 190 -5.81 -33.90 -22.21
C THR A 190 -4.88 -32.69 -22.14
N ALA A 191 -4.38 -32.33 -20.94
CA ALA A 191 -3.51 -31.18 -20.78
C ALA A 191 -2.23 -31.33 -21.61
N TYR A 192 -1.90 -30.31 -22.42
CA TYR A 192 -0.73 -30.30 -23.31
C TYR A 192 -0.64 -31.46 -24.30
N GLN A 193 -1.74 -32.19 -24.59
CA GLN A 193 -1.72 -33.37 -25.44
C GLN A 193 -1.20 -33.07 -26.86
N ASP A 194 -1.49 -31.89 -27.40
CA ASP A 194 -0.97 -31.45 -28.69
C ASP A 194 0.56 -31.36 -28.69
N TYR A 195 1.16 -30.88 -27.59
CA TYR A 195 2.62 -30.85 -27.45
C TYR A 195 3.22 -32.24 -27.30
N VAL A 196 2.55 -33.15 -26.56
CA VAL A 196 2.97 -34.56 -26.48
C VAL A 196 3.00 -35.19 -27.86
N ASN A 197 1.93 -35.01 -28.65
CA ASN A 197 1.84 -35.56 -30.01
C ASN A 197 2.93 -34.98 -30.94
N ARG A 198 3.17 -33.66 -30.86
CA ARG A 198 4.22 -32.98 -31.63
C ARG A 198 5.62 -33.45 -31.24
N ALA A 199 5.90 -33.59 -29.95
CA ALA A 199 7.19 -34.07 -29.46
C ALA A 199 7.41 -35.54 -29.84
N GLN A 200 6.38 -36.39 -29.73
CA GLN A 200 6.46 -37.79 -30.12
C GLN A 200 6.74 -37.97 -31.61
N LYS A 201 6.06 -37.18 -32.46
CA LYS A 201 6.30 -37.18 -33.91
C LYS A 201 7.73 -36.75 -34.23
N ALA A 202 8.19 -35.64 -33.66
CA ALA A 202 9.56 -35.16 -33.85
C ALA A 202 10.59 -36.19 -33.36
N LEU A 203 10.32 -36.89 -32.26
CA LEU A 203 11.21 -37.93 -31.73
C LEU A 203 11.31 -39.10 -32.71
N THR A 204 10.19 -39.58 -33.24
CA THR A 204 10.19 -40.68 -34.23
C THR A 204 10.92 -40.30 -35.52
N GLU A 205 10.77 -39.06 -35.98
CA GLU A 205 11.50 -38.53 -37.14
C GLU A 205 13.01 -38.45 -36.85
N ALA A 206 13.42 -37.84 -35.73
CA ALA A 206 14.82 -37.72 -35.34
C ALA A 206 15.49 -39.07 -35.10
N GLN A 207 14.80 -40.02 -34.45
CA GLN A 207 15.30 -41.39 -34.24
C GLN A 207 15.52 -42.12 -35.57
N LYS A 208 14.55 -42.04 -36.49
CA LYS A 208 14.69 -42.61 -37.82
C LYS A 208 15.87 -41.99 -38.57
N ASP A 209 16.02 -40.68 -38.55
CA ASP A 209 17.15 -40.04 -39.23
C ASP A 209 18.49 -40.42 -38.57
N ASN A 210 18.53 -40.55 -37.25
CA ASN A 210 19.73 -40.96 -36.54
C ASN A 210 20.10 -42.42 -36.82
N ASP A 211 19.13 -43.33 -36.85
CA ASP A 211 19.35 -44.76 -37.06
C ASP A 211 19.77 -45.09 -38.50
N PHE A 212 19.38 -44.27 -39.48
CA PHE A 212 19.65 -44.52 -40.89
C PHE A 212 20.77 -43.64 -41.47
N ILE A 213 20.99 -42.43 -40.94
CA ILE A 213 21.88 -41.43 -41.54
C ILE A 213 23.02 -41.05 -40.59
N TYR A 214 22.70 -40.47 -39.43
CA TYR A 214 23.69 -39.75 -38.62
C TYR A 214 24.48 -40.62 -37.63
N HIS A 215 23.85 -41.63 -37.05
CA HIS A 215 24.42 -42.53 -36.04
C HIS A 215 25.09 -41.78 -34.86
N GLU A 216 24.56 -40.63 -34.48
CA GLU A 216 25.05 -39.88 -33.33
C GLU A 216 24.70 -40.59 -32.03
N ARG A 217 25.63 -40.55 -31.07
CA ARG A 217 25.38 -41.05 -29.72
C ARG A 217 24.41 -40.10 -29.02
N VAL A 218 23.30 -40.65 -28.52
CA VAL A 218 22.36 -39.92 -27.67
C VAL A 218 23.01 -39.70 -26.29
N PRO A 219 23.27 -38.45 -25.89
CA PRO A 219 23.82 -38.11 -24.58
C PRO A 219 22.78 -38.27 -23.47
N ASP A 220 23.25 -38.36 -22.22
CA ASP A 220 22.35 -38.26 -21.05
C ASP A 220 21.87 -36.81 -20.90
N VAL A 221 20.60 -36.62 -20.56
CA VAL A 221 20.00 -35.29 -20.36
C VAL A 221 20.78 -34.46 -19.32
N LYS A 222 21.38 -35.12 -18.32
CA LYS A 222 22.15 -34.46 -17.24
C LYS A 222 23.45 -33.82 -17.70
N ILE A 223 24.01 -34.25 -18.83
CA ILE A 223 25.25 -33.69 -19.39
C ILE A 223 24.99 -32.62 -20.46
N LEU A 224 23.71 -32.35 -20.78
CA LEU A 224 23.34 -31.33 -21.75
C LEU A 224 23.51 -29.94 -21.16
N ASP A 225 23.86 -28.98 -22.02
CA ASP A 225 23.90 -27.57 -21.63
C ASP A 225 22.49 -27.11 -21.18
N PRO A 226 22.38 -26.41 -20.05
CA PRO A 226 21.11 -25.84 -19.61
C PRO A 226 20.54 -24.88 -20.64
N VAL A 227 19.21 -24.90 -20.80
CA VAL A 227 18.53 -23.89 -21.62
C VAL A 227 18.72 -22.53 -20.96
N GLY A 228 19.12 -21.52 -21.74
CA GLY A 228 19.24 -20.15 -21.22
C GLY A 228 17.88 -19.63 -20.73
N LYS A 229 17.88 -18.57 -19.91
CA LYS A 229 16.64 -18.03 -19.33
C LYS A 229 16.41 -16.58 -19.73
N ALA A 230 15.15 -16.19 -19.94
CA ALA A 230 14.76 -14.84 -20.32
C ALA A 230 13.52 -14.37 -19.53
N PRO A 231 13.69 -13.58 -18.46
CA PRO A 231 12.57 -12.99 -17.73
C PRO A 231 11.99 -11.81 -18.46
N LEU A 232 10.71 -11.92 -18.82
CA LEU A 232 9.94 -10.84 -19.43
C LEU A 232 8.89 -10.28 -18.46
N ALA A 233 8.31 -11.15 -17.63
CA ALA A 233 7.45 -10.74 -16.52
C ALA A 233 8.25 -10.02 -15.41
N LYS A 234 7.65 -8.96 -14.87
CA LYS A 234 8.22 -8.17 -13.77
C LYS A 234 7.14 -7.85 -12.74
N THR A 235 7.54 -7.83 -11.48
CA THR A 235 6.69 -7.31 -10.39
C THR A 235 6.57 -5.79 -10.54
N LEU A 236 5.35 -5.29 -10.76
CA LEU A 236 5.13 -3.85 -10.95
C LEU A 236 5.00 -3.13 -9.61
N PRO A 237 5.61 -1.94 -9.43
CA PRO A 237 5.42 -1.16 -8.21
C PRO A 237 3.97 -0.69 -8.11
N ILE A 238 3.46 -0.61 -6.88
CA ILE A 238 2.15 -0.01 -6.63
C ILE A 238 2.21 1.49 -6.91
N THR A 239 1.24 2.01 -7.66
CA THR A 239 1.07 3.45 -7.85
C THR A 239 0.27 4.03 -6.68
N GLU A 240 0.59 5.25 -6.25
CA GLU A 240 -0.15 5.92 -5.16
C GLU A 240 -1.64 6.07 -5.47
N ARG A 241 -1.98 6.22 -6.76
CA ARG A 241 -3.35 6.32 -7.25
C ARG A 241 -3.71 5.08 -8.05
N LEU A 242 -4.73 4.37 -7.59
CA LEU A 242 -5.28 3.19 -8.24
C LEU A 242 -6.54 3.62 -9.02
N GLY A 243 -6.40 3.78 -10.33
CA GLY A 243 -7.49 4.18 -11.23
C GLY A 243 -7.08 5.27 -12.20
N ALA A 244 -7.54 5.15 -13.45
CA ALA A 244 -7.21 6.10 -14.52
C ALA A 244 -7.82 7.50 -14.30
N SER A 245 -8.90 7.59 -13.52
CA SER A 245 -9.68 8.80 -13.27
C SER A 245 -9.90 9.03 -11.76
N PHE A 246 -8.85 8.86 -10.96
CA PHE A 246 -8.95 9.09 -9.51
C PHE A 246 -9.23 10.56 -9.21
N LYS A 247 -10.33 10.83 -8.49
CA LYS A 247 -10.67 12.13 -7.91
C LYS A 247 -10.81 11.94 -6.41
N ASP A 248 -10.07 12.72 -5.64
CA ASP A 248 -10.16 12.70 -4.18
C ASP A 248 -11.45 13.38 -3.72
N LEU A 249 -12.28 12.65 -2.98
CA LEU A 249 -13.53 13.18 -2.41
C LEU A 249 -13.26 14.22 -1.32
N PHE A 250 -12.08 14.17 -0.71
CA PHE A 250 -11.68 15.03 0.41
C PHE A 250 -10.60 16.04 0.01
N GLU A 251 -10.47 16.36 -1.28
CA GLU A 251 -9.47 17.33 -1.77
C GLU A 251 -9.57 18.71 -1.06
N GLY A 252 -10.77 19.13 -0.69
CA GLY A 252 -11.01 20.37 0.06
C GLY A 252 -10.81 20.25 1.58
N LEU A 253 -10.62 19.04 2.10
CA LEU A 253 -10.42 18.81 3.54
C LEU A 253 -8.97 19.10 3.89
N THR A 254 -8.77 20.06 4.79
CA THR A 254 -7.43 20.42 5.25
C THR A 254 -6.87 19.33 6.17
N PRO A 255 -5.60 18.91 5.99
CA PRO A 255 -5.00 17.88 6.84
C PRO A 255 -5.01 18.26 8.33
N VAL A 256 -5.30 17.30 9.19
CA VAL A 256 -5.36 17.50 10.66
C VAL A 256 -4.06 18.09 11.22
N VAL A 257 -2.92 17.70 10.66
CA VAL A 257 -1.59 18.23 11.06
C VAL A 257 -1.50 19.75 10.86
N VAL A 258 -2.16 20.30 9.84
CA VAL A 258 -2.22 21.75 9.60
C VAL A 258 -3.10 22.42 10.66
N HIS A 259 -4.26 21.84 10.99
CA HIS A 259 -5.11 22.36 12.07
C HIS A 259 -4.39 22.35 13.42
N GLN A 260 -3.68 21.27 13.75
CA GLN A 260 -2.87 21.18 14.97
C GLN A 260 -1.75 22.21 14.99
N ALA A 261 -1.05 22.40 13.87
CA ALA A 261 -0.01 23.41 13.75
C ALA A 261 -0.57 24.84 13.88
N MET A 262 -1.73 25.13 13.30
CA MET A 262 -2.41 26.41 13.43
C MET A 262 -2.84 26.69 14.87
N ALA A 263 -3.43 25.71 15.55
CA ALA A 263 -3.81 25.85 16.95
C ALA A 263 -2.59 26.10 17.85
N ALA A 264 -1.50 25.35 17.64
CA ALA A 264 -0.25 25.57 18.37
C ALA A 264 0.35 26.96 18.10
N TRP A 265 0.27 27.43 16.85
CA TRP A 265 0.69 28.77 16.47
C TRP A 265 -0.16 29.85 17.15
N ASP A 266 -1.48 29.71 17.21
CA ASP A 266 -2.38 30.67 17.86
C ASP A 266 -2.11 30.79 19.36
N VAL A 267 -1.84 29.66 20.04
CA VAL A 267 -1.43 29.65 21.45
C VAL A 267 -0.15 30.45 21.63
N ARG A 268 0.88 30.17 20.82
CA ARG A 268 2.18 30.82 20.93
C ARG A 268 2.13 32.31 20.59
N LYS A 269 1.34 32.68 19.58
CA LYS A 269 1.07 34.09 19.24
C LYS A 269 0.45 34.82 20.41
N THR A 270 -0.59 34.23 21.02
CA THR A 270 -1.30 34.82 22.14
C THR A 270 -0.40 34.98 23.36
N GLU A 271 0.43 33.98 23.65
CA GLU A 271 1.44 34.03 24.71
C GLU A 271 2.41 35.20 24.51
N ILE A 272 3.01 35.34 23.32
CA ILE A 272 3.94 36.43 22.99
C ILE A 272 3.27 37.80 23.18
N ILE A 273 2.05 37.95 22.66
CA ILE A 273 1.29 39.21 22.79
C ILE A 273 1.04 39.50 24.28
N ASN A 274 0.58 38.53 25.05
CA ASN A 274 0.27 38.71 26.46
C ASN A 274 1.51 39.04 27.29
N VAL A 275 2.67 38.42 26.99
CA VAL A 275 3.94 38.71 27.66
C VAL A 275 4.38 40.14 27.38
N GLU A 276 4.37 40.58 26.13
CA GLU A 276 4.80 41.95 25.78
C GLU A 276 3.81 43.00 26.32
N VAL A 277 2.50 42.75 26.24
CA VAL A 277 1.47 43.62 26.84
C VAL A 277 1.62 43.67 28.36
N GLY A 278 1.89 42.54 29.02
CA GLY A 278 2.16 42.45 30.44
C GLY A 278 3.39 43.28 30.83
N ARG A 279 4.52 43.10 30.14
CA ARG A 279 5.76 43.85 30.37
C ARG A 279 5.54 45.35 30.21
N MET A 280 4.80 45.77 29.19
CA MET A 280 4.46 47.18 28.99
C MET A 280 3.58 47.73 30.12
N ARG A 281 2.59 46.96 30.60
CA ARG A 281 1.72 47.37 31.71
C ARG A 281 2.50 47.51 33.02
N GLU A 282 3.36 46.54 33.33
CA GLU A 282 4.22 46.57 34.52
C GLU A 282 5.20 47.74 34.49
N ALA A 283 5.88 47.96 33.36
CA ALA A 283 6.80 49.08 33.20
C ALA A 283 6.08 50.43 33.33
N ASN A 284 4.90 50.59 32.73
CA ASN A 284 4.09 51.81 32.88
C ASN A 284 3.61 52.00 34.32
N GLN A 285 3.19 50.93 35.00
CA GLN A 285 2.75 51.00 36.39
C GLN A 285 3.91 51.39 37.31
N MET A 286 5.08 50.79 37.11
CA MET A 286 6.30 51.13 37.85
C MET A 286 6.71 52.58 37.60
N LEU A 287 6.76 53.01 36.34
CA LEU A 287 7.08 54.40 35.99
C LEU A 287 6.10 55.38 36.64
N ASN A 288 4.79 55.15 36.52
CA ASN A 288 3.77 56.00 37.12
C ASN A 288 3.88 56.01 38.65
N GLY A 289 4.16 54.87 39.28
CA GLY A 289 4.38 54.75 40.72
C GLY A 289 5.61 55.52 41.20
N THR A 290 6.73 55.39 40.49
CA THR A 290 7.97 56.13 40.79
C THR A 290 7.80 57.64 40.57
N LEU A 291 7.14 58.05 39.48
CA LEU A 291 6.86 59.48 39.25
C LEU A 291 5.95 60.04 40.36
N ALA A 292 4.92 59.30 40.76
CA ALA A 292 4.05 59.71 41.86
C ALA A 292 4.81 59.80 43.20
N SER A 293 5.69 58.85 43.52
CA SER A 293 6.47 58.89 44.77
C SER A 293 7.50 60.02 44.81
N LEU A 294 7.98 60.47 43.65
CA LEU A 294 8.84 61.64 43.49
C LEU A 294 8.06 62.95 43.33
N ASN A 295 6.71 62.92 43.41
CA ASN A 295 5.81 64.03 43.13
C ASN A 295 6.04 64.68 41.74
N LEU A 296 6.51 63.90 40.76
CA LEU A 296 6.74 64.37 39.40
C LEU A 296 5.53 64.08 38.50
N PRO A 297 5.20 64.98 37.55
CA PRO A 297 5.87 66.25 37.26
C PRO A 297 5.41 67.44 38.13
N ALA A 298 4.47 67.25 39.06
CA ALA A 298 3.87 68.33 39.86
C ALA A 298 4.90 69.20 40.60
N ALA A 299 5.95 68.60 41.16
CA ALA A 299 7.03 69.29 41.86
C ALA A 299 7.85 70.25 40.97
N LEU A 300 7.88 70.02 39.65
CA LEU A 300 8.55 70.92 38.69
C LEU A 300 7.63 72.04 38.19
N GLU A 301 6.32 71.81 38.24
CA GLU A 301 5.30 72.74 37.74
C GLU A 301 4.87 73.76 38.81
N GLU A 302 5.21 73.54 40.09
CA GLU A 302 4.97 74.49 41.18
C GLU A 302 5.91 75.72 41.07
N SER A 303 5.54 76.66 40.21
CA SER A 303 6.08 78.02 40.25
C SER A 303 5.24 78.86 41.22
N ALA A 304 5.79 79.16 42.39
CA ALA A 304 5.27 80.12 43.37
C ALA A 304 3.93 79.77 44.07
N GLY A 305 3.68 78.49 44.39
CA GLY A 305 2.85 78.07 45.54
C GLY A 305 1.34 78.38 45.57
N GLU A 306 0.78 79.14 44.61
CA GLU A 306 -0.62 79.59 44.68
C GLU A 306 -1.58 78.91 43.69
N SER A 307 -1.12 78.06 42.76
CA SER A 307 -2.01 77.44 41.77
C SER A 307 -1.75 75.94 41.57
N LEU A 308 -2.85 75.16 41.48
CA LEU A 308 -2.80 73.71 41.26
C LEU A 308 -1.99 73.38 39.98
N PRO A 309 -1.02 72.46 40.04
CA PRO A 309 -0.18 72.06 38.91
C PRO A 309 -0.98 71.68 37.66
N GLN A 310 -0.44 72.00 36.48
CA GLN A 310 -1.14 71.84 35.21
C GLN A 310 -1.39 70.35 34.89
N SER A 311 -0.42 69.48 35.17
CA SER A 311 -0.54 68.03 35.01
C SER A 311 -1.70 67.42 35.83
N LEU A 312 -1.96 67.92 37.04
CA LEU A 312 -3.09 67.48 37.87
C LEU A 312 -4.42 67.99 37.31
N LYS A 313 -4.47 69.23 36.81
CA LYS A 313 -5.66 69.78 36.13
C LYS A 313 -6.03 68.96 34.90
N ASP A 314 -5.04 68.56 34.11
CA ASP A 314 -5.26 67.78 32.88
C ASP A 314 -5.72 66.35 33.19
N LYS A 315 -5.12 65.68 34.20
CA LYS A 315 -5.61 64.38 34.69
C LYS A 315 -7.04 64.47 35.24
N ALA A 316 -7.34 65.51 36.02
CA ALA A 316 -8.69 65.72 36.55
C ALA A 316 -9.71 65.97 35.43
N ARG A 317 -9.32 66.71 34.38
CA ARG A 317 -10.16 66.91 33.19
C ARG A 317 -10.39 65.59 32.44
N ALA A 318 -9.35 64.79 32.24
CA ALA A 318 -9.47 63.48 31.59
C ALA A 318 -10.43 62.54 32.34
N VAL A 319 -10.29 62.43 33.67
CA VAL A 319 -11.20 61.62 34.50
C VAL A 319 -12.65 62.11 34.40
N ARG A 320 -12.88 63.43 34.43
CA ARG A 320 -14.23 64.01 34.26
C ARG A 320 -14.81 63.76 32.86
N GLN A 321 -13.98 63.82 31.82
CA GLN A 321 -14.40 63.51 30.44
C GLN A 321 -14.75 62.02 30.28
N SER A 322 -14.04 61.13 30.96
CA SER A 322 -14.36 59.70 31.04
C SER A 322 -15.51 59.39 32.01
N GLY A 323 -16.40 60.35 32.29
CA GLY A 323 -17.61 60.14 33.11
C GLY A 323 -17.40 60.11 34.62
N GLY A 324 -16.19 60.42 35.10
CA GLY A 324 -15.90 60.60 36.52
C GLY A 324 -16.16 59.35 37.37
N ILE A 325 -16.64 59.58 38.60
CA ILE A 325 -16.90 58.50 39.57
C ILE A 325 -18.18 57.71 39.25
N ASP A 326 -19.10 58.31 38.50
CA ASP A 326 -20.42 57.73 38.27
C ASP A 326 -20.34 56.49 37.37
N ILE A 327 -19.44 56.48 36.38
CA ILE A 327 -19.17 55.28 35.57
C ILE A 327 -18.61 54.14 36.42
N ILE A 328 -17.71 54.42 37.36
CA ILE A 328 -17.15 53.37 38.24
C ILE A 328 -18.26 52.79 39.12
N LYS A 329 -19.13 53.64 39.68
CA LYS A 329 -20.29 53.20 40.47
C LYS A 329 -21.28 52.39 39.64
N GLU A 330 -21.52 52.79 38.40
CA GLU A 330 -22.36 52.05 37.45
C GLU A 330 -21.78 50.67 37.13
N LEU A 331 -20.50 50.59 36.78
CA LEU A 331 -19.82 49.32 36.50
C LEU A 331 -19.85 48.37 37.71
N ILE A 332 -19.62 48.90 38.92
CA ILE A 332 -19.73 48.12 40.16
C ILE A 332 -21.17 47.70 40.41
N GLY A 333 -22.15 48.57 40.15
CA GLY A 333 -23.57 48.26 40.29
C GLY A 333 -24.09 47.21 39.31
N ASN A 334 -23.52 47.15 38.10
CA ASN A 334 -23.88 46.19 37.06
C ASN A 334 -23.17 44.83 37.20
N LEU A 335 -22.09 44.74 37.96
CA LEU A 335 -21.33 43.50 38.09
C LEU A 335 -22.14 42.34 38.71
N PRO A 336 -22.96 42.56 39.76
CA PRO A 336 -23.83 41.52 40.33
C PRO A 336 -24.91 41.04 39.36
N SER A 337 -25.52 41.94 38.58
CA SER A 337 -26.57 41.55 37.64
C SER A 337 -26.02 40.73 36.47
N LEU A 338 -24.82 41.04 35.99
CA LEU A 338 -24.12 40.21 34.99
C LEU A 338 -23.75 38.84 35.54
N LEU A 339 -23.33 38.75 36.80
CA LEU A 339 -23.08 37.47 37.45
C LEU A 339 -24.36 36.64 37.57
N GLU A 340 -25.45 37.26 38.01
CA GLU A 340 -26.73 36.58 38.19
C GLU A 340 -27.28 36.07 36.86
N SER A 341 -27.22 36.88 35.79
CA SER A 341 -27.64 36.45 34.46
C SER A 341 -26.85 35.23 33.96
N ASN A 342 -25.54 35.18 34.19
CA ASN A 342 -24.74 34.02 33.82
C ASN A 342 -25.09 32.78 34.66
N LYS A 343 -25.44 32.95 35.94
CA LYS A 343 -25.90 31.86 36.80
C LYS A 343 -27.25 31.33 36.35
N GLU A 344 -28.22 32.20 36.08
CA GLU A 344 -29.54 31.79 35.59
C GLU A 344 -29.44 30.96 34.31
N ILE A 345 -28.57 31.36 33.38
CA ILE A 345 -28.33 30.60 32.14
C ILE A 345 -27.75 29.21 32.45
N LEU A 346 -26.80 29.12 33.38
CA LEU A 346 -26.18 27.86 33.78
C LEU A 346 -27.19 26.96 34.51
N ASP A 347 -27.88 27.50 35.51
CA ASP A 347 -28.85 26.79 36.33
C ASP A 347 -30.01 26.26 35.48
N GLU A 348 -30.44 27.03 34.47
CA GLU A 348 -31.46 26.57 33.52
C GLU A 348 -30.94 25.43 32.64
N ALA A 349 -29.72 25.52 32.13
CA ALA A 349 -29.12 24.44 31.37
C ALA A 349 -28.97 23.15 32.21
N GLU A 350 -28.55 23.28 33.47
CA GLU A 350 -28.47 22.16 34.41
C GLU A 350 -29.84 21.59 34.77
N ARG A 351 -30.86 22.44 34.95
CA ARG A 351 -32.23 22.02 35.20
C ARG A 351 -32.77 21.18 34.05
N LEU A 352 -32.61 21.64 32.80
CA LEU A 352 -33.05 20.91 31.61
C LEU A 352 -32.37 19.53 31.54
N LEU A 353 -31.07 19.45 31.81
CA LEU A 353 -30.35 18.17 31.85
C LEU A 353 -30.85 17.24 32.97
N ASN A 354 -31.23 17.79 34.12
CA ASN A 354 -31.74 17.01 35.25
C ASN A 354 -33.19 16.54 35.04
N GLU A 355 -34.02 17.34 34.38
CA GLU A 355 -35.40 16.98 34.02
C GLU A 355 -35.44 15.88 32.95
N GLU A 356 -34.53 15.90 31.98
CA GLU A 356 -34.42 14.82 30.97
C GLU A 356 -33.82 13.52 31.53
N ARG A 357 -33.14 13.59 32.68
CA ARG A 357 -32.53 12.40 33.30
C ARG A 357 -33.62 11.50 33.86
N PRO A 358 -33.79 10.26 33.37
CA PRO A 358 -34.78 9.35 33.94
C PRO A 358 -34.44 9.07 35.42
N PRO A 359 -35.43 8.90 36.30
CA PRO A 359 -35.17 8.49 37.68
C PRO A 359 -34.41 7.16 37.63
N ILE A 360 -33.30 7.10 38.35
CA ILE A 360 -32.56 5.84 38.53
C ILE A 360 -33.51 4.91 39.28
N THR A 361 -34.22 4.06 38.56
CA THR A 361 -35.00 2.96 39.14
C THR A 361 -33.98 2.03 39.78
N ASN A 362 -33.79 2.15 41.09
CA ASN A 362 -33.03 1.18 41.86
C ASN A 362 -33.68 -0.20 41.64
N MET A 363 -33.00 -1.09 40.92
CA MET A 363 -33.24 -2.53 40.96
C MET A 363 -32.68 -3.10 42.25
#